data_AF-A0A4P6UHT5-F1
#
_entry.id   AF-A0A4P6UHT5-F1
#
_cell.length_a   1.000
_cell.length_b   1.000
_cell.length_c   1.000
_cell.angle_alpha   90.00
_cell.angle_beta   90.00
_cell.angle_gamma   90.00
#
_symmetry.space_group_name_H-M   'P 1'
#
loop_
_entity.id
_entity.type
_entity.pdbx_description
1 polymer ?
#
loop_
_entity_poly.entity_id
_entity_poly.type
_entity_poly.pdbx_seq_one_letter_code
_entity_poly.pdbx_strand_id
1 'polypeptide(L)'
;MPDLTDLEVKLRFYWRTALRRQFPGYIGAVRVSIKPPAGISVGKLDRLVFKVPELYEDGQEVLRVDSFHYHRVVSPGVAIPSKLVDRNVLSFRLIQGAWRAGIFEFPGLHLKRHEIERRVRYGVITQIEEVIDRYMNSELPENRRLSTQDVKAQEVFVLLGIPEADDKRLFDSYV
;
A
#
# COMPACT_ATOMS: atom_id res chain seq x y z
N MET A 1 11.43 15.72 -19.12
CA MET A 1 10.42 15.17 -18.20
C MET A 1 10.56 13.66 -18.24
N PRO A 2 10.52 12.97 -17.09
CA PRO A 2 10.55 11.52 -17.05
C PRO A 2 9.30 10.97 -17.72
N ASP A 3 9.48 9.89 -18.48
CA ASP A 3 8.40 9.26 -19.23
C ASP A 3 7.71 8.20 -18.36
N LEU A 4 6.53 8.53 -17.85
CA LEU A 4 5.68 7.59 -17.10
C LEU A 4 4.75 6.78 -18.03
N THR A 5 4.85 6.90 -19.35
CA THR A 5 3.92 6.26 -20.30
C THR A 5 3.87 4.74 -20.14
N ASP A 6 4.97 4.13 -19.71
CA ASP A 6 5.07 2.68 -19.48
C ASP A 6 4.67 2.23 -18.05
N LEU A 7 4.39 3.17 -17.13
CA LEU A 7 3.96 2.86 -15.78
C LEU A 7 2.54 2.28 -15.82
N GLU A 8 2.39 1.07 -15.29
CA GLU A 8 1.09 0.43 -15.16
C GLU A 8 0.78 0.15 -13.69
N VAL A 9 -0.33 0.69 -13.18
CA VAL A 9 -0.81 0.43 -11.81
C VAL A 9 -2.15 -0.30 -11.85
N LYS A 10 -2.14 -1.60 -11.55
CA LYS A 10 -3.33 -2.45 -11.54
C LYS A 10 -3.80 -2.68 -10.11
N LEU A 11 -5.06 -2.37 -9.83
CA LEU A 11 -5.71 -2.63 -8.55
C LEU A 11 -6.78 -3.70 -8.70
N ARG A 12 -6.73 -4.72 -7.84
CA ARG A 12 -7.77 -5.76 -7.69
C ARG A 12 -8.36 -5.69 -6.29
N PHE A 13 -9.68 -5.61 -6.20
CA PHE A 13 -10.42 -5.51 -4.96
C PHE A 13 -11.03 -6.85 -4.58
N TYR A 14 -10.91 -7.21 -3.30
CA TYR A 14 -11.39 -8.46 -2.72
C TYR A 14 -12.35 -8.11 -1.59
N TRP A 15 -13.65 -8.11 -1.88
CA TRP A 15 -14.68 -7.74 -0.92
C TRP A 15 -15.07 -8.91 -0.04
N ARG A 16 -15.28 -8.63 1.25
CA ARG A 16 -15.84 -9.62 2.15
C ARG A 16 -17.32 -9.81 1.90
N THR A 17 -17.77 -11.04 2.06
CA THR A 17 -19.19 -11.41 2.03
C THR A 17 -19.82 -11.39 3.42
N ALA A 18 -19.02 -11.58 4.49
CA ALA A 18 -19.49 -11.57 5.87
C ALA A 18 -18.57 -10.72 6.78
N LEU A 19 -19.19 -9.93 7.66
CA LEU A 19 -18.48 -9.19 8.70
C LEU A 19 -18.10 -10.14 9.85
N ARG A 20 -16.81 -10.21 10.21
CA ARG A 20 -16.37 -10.90 11.43
C ARG A 20 -16.40 -9.92 12.60
N ARG A 21 -16.94 -10.35 13.74
CA ARG A 21 -17.02 -9.54 14.98
C ARG A 21 -15.65 -9.03 15.46
N GLN A 22 -14.57 -9.74 15.16
CA GLN A 22 -13.21 -9.41 15.60
C GLN A 22 -12.63 -8.18 14.91
N PHE A 23 -13.13 -7.82 13.71
CA PHE A 23 -12.66 -6.67 12.94
C PHE A 23 -13.84 -5.99 12.25
N PRO A 24 -14.69 -5.25 13.00
CA PRO A 24 -15.97 -4.76 12.51
C PRO A 24 -15.84 -3.76 11.35
N GLY A 25 -14.73 -3.01 11.28
CA GLY A 25 -14.47 -2.09 10.17
C GLY A 25 -13.86 -2.73 8.93
N TYR A 26 -13.38 -3.98 8.99
CA TYR A 26 -12.67 -4.60 7.88
C TYR A 26 -13.65 -5.12 6.81
N ILE A 27 -13.68 -4.45 5.66
CA ILE A 27 -14.68 -4.68 4.59
C ILE A 27 -14.11 -5.39 3.35
N GLY A 28 -12.79 -5.43 3.19
CA GLY A 28 -12.16 -6.06 2.04
C GLY A 28 -10.66 -5.81 1.97
N ALA A 29 -10.01 -6.26 0.90
CA ALA A 29 -8.61 -6.01 0.64
C ALA A 29 -8.39 -5.48 -0.78
N VAL A 30 -7.21 -4.91 -1.02
CA VAL A 30 -6.74 -4.51 -2.33
C VAL A 30 -5.35 -5.10 -2.58
N ARG A 31 -5.16 -5.65 -3.78
CA ARG A 31 -3.84 -5.98 -4.33
C ARG A 31 -3.52 -4.98 -5.42
N VAL A 32 -2.39 -4.30 -5.26
CA VAL A 32 -1.84 -3.34 -6.21
C VAL A 32 -0.63 -4.00 -6.87
N SER A 33 -0.59 -4.03 -8.19
CA SER A 33 0.53 -4.56 -8.97
C SER A 33 1.04 -3.45 -9.88
N ILE A 34 2.36 -3.22 -9.84
CA ILE A 34 3.00 -2.09 -10.50
C ILE A 34 4.01 -2.64 -11.51
N LYS A 35 3.82 -2.27 -12.77
CA LYS A 35 4.85 -2.39 -13.80
C LYS A 35 5.62 -1.06 -13.82
N PRO A 36 6.93 -1.05 -13.49
CA PRO A 36 7.70 0.19 -13.50
C PRO A 36 7.82 0.75 -14.93
N PRO A 37 7.98 2.09 -15.07
CA PRO A 37 8.32 2.69 -16.36
C PRO A 37 9.74 2.30 -16.80
N ALA A 38 10.06 2.58 -18.05
CA ALA A 38 11.39 2.34 -18.59
C ALA A 38 12.49 2.99 -17.73
N GLY A 39 13.60 2.27 -17.53
CA GLY A 39 14.74 2.72 -16.71
C GLY A 39 14.65 2.39 -15.21
N ILE A 40 13.51 1.89 -14.73
CA ILE A 40 13.35 1.40 -13.36
C ILE A 40 13.16 -0.12 -13.37
N SER A 41 14.02 -0.85 -12.67
CA SER A 41 13.81 -2.29 -12.45
C SER A 41 12.85 -2.53 -11.29
N VAL A 42 12.18 -3.68 -11.27
CA VAL A 42 11.32 -4.10 -10.15
C VAL A 42 12.08 -4.06 -8.82
N GLY A 43 13.34 -4.51 -8.80
CA GLY A 43 14.16 -4.44 -7.58
C GLY A 43 14.51 -3.01 -7.12
N LYS A 44 14.57 -2.03 -8.02
CA LYS A 44 14.67 -0.61 -7.63
C LYS A 44 13.34 -0.10 -7.10
N LEU A 45 12.23 -0.50 -7.73
CA LEU A 45 10.89 -0.14 -7.32
C LEU A 45 10.53 -0.67 -5.92
N ASP A 46 10.91 -1.92 -5.61
CA ASP A 46 10.71 -2.57 -4.30
C ASP A 46 11.47 -1.90 -3.15
N ARG A 47 12.48 -1.08 -3.49
CA ARG A 47 13.25 -0.29 -2.53
C ARG A 47 12.64 1.09 -2.27
N LEU A 48 11.68 1.53 -3.09
CA LEU A 48 11.01 2.80 -2.86
C LEU A 48 10.02 2.66 -1.73
N VAL A 49 9.96 3.70 -0.90
CA VAL A 49 9.01 3.79 0.20
C VAL A 49 7.88 4.69 -0.25
N PHE A 50 6.70 4.11 -0.29
CA PHE A 50 5.46 4.78 -0.68
C PHE A 50 4.72 5.24 0.56
N LYS A 51 3.73 6.12 0.35
CA LYS A 51 2.81 6.54 1.40
C LYS A 51 1.44 5.96 1.10
N VAL A 52 0.83 5.35 2.10
CA VAL A 52 -0.56 4.92 2.09
C VAL A 52 -1.46 6.15 1.94
N PRO A 53 -2.46 6.13 1.05
CA PRO A 53 -3.35 7.27 0.87
C PRO A 53 -4.17 7.54 2.14
N GLU A 54 -4.30 8.82 2.46
CA GLU A 54 -5.14 9.33 3.53
C GLU A 54 -6.50 9.71 2.93
N LEU A 55 -7.57 9.01 3.32
CA LEU A 55 -8.91 9.17 2.73
C LEU A 55 -9.84 9.78 3.79
N TYR A 56 -9.96 11.11 3.74
CA TYR A 56 -10.72 11.94 4.68
C TYR A 56 -11.87 12.65 3.97
N GLU A 57 -12.92 12.96 4.72
CA GLU A 57 -14.06 13.79 4.31
C GLU A 57 -14.39 14.71 5.48
N ASP A 58 -14.48 16.02 5.23
CA ASP A 58 -14.76 17.03 6.26
C ASP A 58 -13.89 16.92 7.54
N GLY A 59 -12.62 16.56 7.36
CA GLY A 59 -11.66 16.40 8.46
C GLY A 59 -11.78 15.09 9.24
N GLN A 60 -12.68 14.18 8.86
CA GLN A 60 -12.85 12.86 9.48
C GLN A 60 -12.28 11.76 8.59
N GLU A 61 -11.62 10.77 9.19
CA GLU A 61 -11.13 9.58 8.47
C GLU A 61 -12.32 8.67 8.15
N VAL A 62 -12.73 8.64 6.89
CA VAL A 62 -13.92 7.89 6.47
C VAL A 62 -13.59 6.47 6.02
N LEU A 63 -12.37 6.31 5.50
CA LEU A 63 -11.89 5.09 4.91
C LEU A 63 -10.40 4.97 5.21
N ARG A 64 -9.97 3.78 5.61
CA ARG A 64 -8.57 3.46 5.81
C ARG A 64 -8.16 2.33 4.90
N VAL A 65 -7.10 2.56 4.15
CA VAL A 65 -6.33 1.49 3.53
C VAL A 65 -5.12 1.28 4.43
N ASP A 66 -4.81 0.05 4.82
CA ASP A 66 -3.63 -0.22 5.66
C ASP A 66 -2.86 -1.43 5.16
N SER A 67 -1.55 -1.31 5.16
CA SER A 67 -0.66 -2.34 4.63
C SER A 67 -0.74 -3.60 5.46
N PHE A 68 -0.69 -4.75 4.79
CA PHE A 68 -0.41 -6.01 5.48
C PHE A 68 1.00 -5.97 6.07
N HIS A 69 1.21 -6.73 7.15
CA HIS A 69 2.38 -6.60 8.02
C HIS A 69 3.71 -6.57 7.26
N TYR A 70 3.90 -7.49 6.30
CA TYR A 70 5.12 -7.62 5.51
C TYR A 70 5.39 -6.47 4.52
N HIS A 71 4.40 -5.65 4.22
CA HIS A 71 4.56 -4.44 3.40
C HIS A 71 4.88 -3.19 4.22
N ARG A 72 4.71 -3.23 5.55
CA ARG A 72 4.89 -2.06 6.41
C ARG A 72 6.36 -1.70 6.54
N VAL A 73 6.66 -0.43 6.38
CA VAL A 73 8.01 0.11 6.60
C VAL A 73 8.03 0.79 7.96
N VAL A 74 8.58 0.12 8.97
CA VAL A 74 8.55 0.59 10.37
C VAL A 74 9.87 1.20 10.86
N SER A 75 10.91 1.20 10.03
CA SER A 75 12.24 1.70 10.41
C SER A 75 12.18 3.20 10.76
N PRO A 76 12.66 3.60 11.96
CA PRO A 76 12.78 5.01 12.35
C PRO A 76 13.61 5.79 11.32
N GLY A 77 13.13 6.97 10.90
CA GLY A 77 13.77 7.81 9.88
C GLY A 77 13.22 7.64 8.45
N VAL A 78 12.59 6.49 8.17
CA VAL A 78 11.98 6.18 6.85
C VAL A 78 10.45 6.27 6.91
N ALA A 79 9.88 5.93 8.07
CA ALA A 79 8.46 6.02 8.34
C ALA A 79 7.94 7.45 8.17
N ILE A 80 6.89 7.62 7.37
CA ILE A 80 6.11 8.85 7.31
C ILE A 80 5.02 8.81 8.40
N PRO A 81 5.04 9.75 9.36
CA PRO A 81 3.95 9.92 10.30
C PRO A 81 2.72 10.51 9.60
N SER A 82 1.55 10.14 10.10
CA SER A 82 0.29 10.74 9.67
C SER A 82 0.22 12.20 10.11
N LYS A 83 -0.24 13.09 9.21
CA LYS A 83 -0.34 14.54 9.49
C LYS A 83 -1.60 14.91 10.27
N LEU A 84 -2.57 14.01 10.35
CA LEU A 84 -3.93 14.29 10.84
C LEU A 84 -4.32 13.48 12.09
N VAL A 85 -3.61 12.38 12.37
CA VAL A 85 -3.81 11.51 13.53
C VAL A 85 -2.47 10.96 14.00
N ASP A 86 -2.29 10.81 15.31
CA ASP A 86 -1.06 10.33 15.95
C ASP A 86 -0.92 8.80 15.78
N ARG A 87 -0.58 8.38 14.56
CA ARG A 87 -0.32 6.97 14.21
C ARG A 87 1.06 6.81 13.62
N ASN A 88 1.71 5.73 14.03
CA ASN A 88 3.16 5.57 13.91
C ASN A 88 3.67 5.49 12.47
N VAL A 89 2.94 4.91 11.49
CA VAL A 89 3.47 4.78 10.12
C VAL A 89 2.39 4.64 9.03
N LEU A 90 2.45 5.49 8.00
CA LEU A 90 1.70 5.37 6.74
C LEU A 90 2.56 4.88 5.58
N SER A 91 3.66 4.18 5.83
CA SER A 91 4.63 3.85 4.79
C SER A 91 4.57 2.38 4.40
N PHE A 92 4.66 2.13 3.10
CA PHE A 92 4.69 0.78 2.55
C PHE A 92 5.78 0.62 1.52
N ARG A 93 6.23 -0.62 1.34
CA ARG A 93 7.10 -1.03 0.24
C ARG A 93 6.41 -2.07 -0.63
N LEU A 94 6.93 -2.23 -1.84
CA LEU A 94 6.51 -3.33 -2.69
C LEU A 94 7.35 -4.57 -2.39
N ILE A 95 6.78 -5.72 -2.74
CA ILE A 95 7.46 -7.00 -2.80
C ILE A 95 7.16 -7.56 -4.18
N GLN A 96 8.20 -7.73 -5.00
CA GLN A 96 8.09 -8.17 -6.38
C GLN A 96 7.10 -7.31 -7.19
N GLY A 97 7.15 -6.00 -7.02
CA GLY A 97 6.28 -5.05 -7.71
C GLY A 97 4.82 -5.05 -7.24
N ALA A 98 4.51 -5.69 -6.12
CA ALA A 98 3.16 -5.75 -5.57
C ALA A 98 3.05 -5.16 -4.16
N TRP A 99 1.88 -4.61 -3.84
CA TRP A 99 1.47 -4.18 -2.52
C TRP A 99 0.10 -4.76 -2.17
N ARG A 100 -0.06 -5.21 -0.92
CA ARG A 100 -1.32 -5.74 -0.39
C ARG A 100 -1.74 -4.96 0.85
N ALA A 101 -3.01 -4.59 0.88
CA ALA A 101 -3.57 -3.81 1.96
C ALA A 101 -5.01 -4.22 2.30
N GLY A 102 -5.37 -4.05 3.55
CA GLY A 102 -6.74 -4.14 4.03
C GLY A 102 -7.48 -2.82 3.83
N ILE A 103 -8.77 -2.90 3.62
CA ILE A 103 -9.70 -1.76 3.49
C ILE A 103 -10.63 -1.79 4.71
N PHE A 104 -10.67 -0.68 5.41
CA PHE A 104 -11.44 -0.50 6.63
C PHE A 104 -12.35 0.70 6.48
N GLU A 105 -13.64 0.51 6.71
CA GLU A 105 -14.63 1.59 6.78
C GLU A 105 -14.87 1.97 8.24
N PHE A 106 -14.88 3.27 8.52
CA PHE A 106 -15.27 3.78 9.83
C PHE A 106 -16.80 3.94 9.92
N PRO A 107 -17.40 3.78 11.11
CA PRO A 107 -18.84 3.88 11.28
C PRO A 107 -19.40 5.22 10.77
N GLY A 108 -20.52 5.16 10.04
CA GLY A 108 -21.35 6.34 9.73
C GLY A 108 -21.42 6.77 8.26
N LEU A 109 -20.49 6.35 7.39
CA LEU A 109 -20.53 6.77 5.98
C LEU A 109 -21.19 5.79 5.00
N HIS A 110 -21.26 4.49 5.33
CA HIS A 110 -21.89 3.44 4.50
C HIS A 110 -21.66 3.62 2.99
N LEU A 111 -20.40 3.84 2.60
CA LEU A 111 -20.03 4.12 1.22
C LEU A 111 -20.35 2.93 0.34
N LYS A 112 -20.86 3.20 -0.86
CA LYS A 112 -21.07 2.13 -1.85
C LYS A 112 -19.71 1.61 -2.32
N ARG A 113 -19.59 0.30 -2.55
CA ARG A 113 -18.33 -0.35 -2.98
C ARG A 113 -17.63 0.37 -4.15
N HIS A 114 -18.38 0.76 -5.19
CA HIS A 114 -17.80 1.46 -6.34
C HIS A 114 -17.18 2.82 -5.98
N GLU A 115 -17.73 3.51 -4.97
CA GLU A 115 -17.18 4.77 -4.49
C GLU A 115 -15.89 4.55 -3.72
N ILE A 116 -15.86 3.51 -2.87
CA ILE A 116 -14.65 3.06 -2.17
C ILE A 116 -13.56 2.71 -3.20
N GLU A 117 -13.87 1.90 -4.21
CA GLU A 117 -12.91 1.54 -5.27
C GLU A 117 -12.34 2.76 -5.97
N ARG A 118 -13.20 3.72 -6.33
CA ARG A 118 -12.78 4.96 -7.00
C ARG A 118 -11.84 5.78 -6.11
N ARG A 119 -12.21 5.99 -4.84
CA ARG A 119 -11.42 6.78 -3.88
C ARG A 119 -10.07 6.12 -3.61
N VAL A 120 -10.06 4.80 -3.36
CA VAL A 120 -8.82 4.02 -3.16
C VAL A 120 -7.96 4.05 -4.42
N ARG A 121 -8.53 3.80 -5.59
CA ARG A 121 -7.81 3.81 -6.86
C ARG A 121 -7.12 5.14 -7.11
N TYR A 122 -7.86 6.24 -6.98
CA TYR A 122 -7.31 7.58 -7.15
C TYR A 122 -6.16 7.83 -6.18
N GLY A 123 -6.39 7.66 -4.87
CA GLY A 123 -5.37 7.94 -3.85
C GLY A 123 -4.12 7.08 -4.01
N VAL A 124 -4.26 5.78 -4.30
CA VAL A 124 -3.14 4.86 -4.49
C VAL A 124 -2.33 5.22 -5.74
N ILE A 125 -2.99 5.45 -6.87
CA ILE A 125 -2.32 5.78 -8.13
C ILE A 125 -1.54 7.09 -7.99
N THR A 126 -2.18 8.15 -7.46
CA THR A 126 -1.52 9.44 -7.25
C THR A 126 -0.27 9.32 -6.38
N GLN A 127 -0.33 8.54 -5.28
CA GLN A 127 0.84 8.35 -4.41
C GLN A 127 1.97 7.56 -5.07
N ILE A 128 1.65 6.58 -5.92
CA ILE A 128 2.65 5.80 -6.67
C ILE A 128 3.31 6.68 -7.73
N GLU A 129 2.51 7.38 -8.54
CA GLU A 129 2.99 8.27 -9.59
C GLU A 129 3.89 9.36 -9.02
N GLU A 130 3.48 10.02 -7.94
CA GLU A 130 4.29 11.08 -7.30
C GLU A 130 5.65 10.55 -6.83
N VAL A 131 5.70 9.37 -6.21
CA VAL A 131 6.97 8.80 -5.70
C VAL A 131 7.88 8.37 -6.86
N ILE A 132 7.33 7.77 -7.91
CA ILE A 132 8.10 7.33 -9.08
C ILE A 132 8.62 8.55 -9.85
N ASP A 133 7.79 9.57 -10.07
CA ASP A 133 8.20 10.80 -10.75
C ASP A 133 9.37 11.49 -10.01
N ARG A 134 9.21 11.72 -8.70
CA ARG A 134 10.30 12.27 -7.86
C ARG A 134 11.55 11.40 -7.89
N TYR A 135 11.40 10.07 -7.94
CA TYR A 135 12.55 9.17 -8.04
C TYR A 135 13.30 9.35 -9.37
N MET A 136 12.58 9.42 -10.49
CA MET A 136 13.17 9.60 -11.82
C MET A 136 13.83 10.98 -11.99
N ASN A 137 13.28 12.01 -11.34
CA ASN A 137 13.86 13.35 -11.32
C ASN A 137 15.01 13.52 -10.29
N SER A 138 15.40 12.46 -9.57
CA SER A 138 16.37 12.53 -8.46
C SER A 138 15.98 13.48 -7.32
N GLU A 139 14.69 13.74 -7.17
CA GLU A 139 14.10 14.62 -6.14
C GLU A 139 13.54 13.82 -4.95
N LEU A 140 13.46 12.49 -5.07
CA LEU A 140 12.99 11.64 -3.97
C LEU A 140 14.03 11.63 -2.83
N PRO A 141 13.67 12.06 -1.60
CA PRO A 141 14.58 12.09 -0.45
C PRO A 141 15.24 10.74 -0.19
N GLU A 142 16.48 10.74 0.32
CA GLU A 142 17.23 9.50 0.58
C GLU A 142 16.51 8.59 1.58
N ASN A 143 15.86 9.19 2.59
CA ASN A 143 15.10 8.44 3.59
C ASN A 143 13.81 7.80 3.05
N ARG A 144 13.50 7.96 1.76
CA ARG A 144 12.41 7.27 1.05
C ARG A 144 12.91 6.11 0.19
N ARG A 145 14.17 5.71 0.37
CA ARG A 145 14.82 4.60 -0.35
C ARG A 145 15.41 3.62 0.67
N LEU A 146 14.94 2.39 0.64
CA LEU A 146 15.49 1.30 1.44
C LEU A 146 16.87 0.90 0.91
N SER A 147 17.78 0.58 1.82
CA SER A 147 19.02 -0.09 1.45
C SER A 147 18.73 -1.53 1.00
N THR A 148 19.65 -2.13 0.26
CA THR A 148 19.54 -3.55 -0.11
C THR A 148 19.51 -4.47 1.14
N GLN A 149 20.13 -4.03 2.24
CA GLN A 149 20.10 -4.76 3.51
C GLN A 149 18.73 -4.70 4.18
N ASP A 150 18.06 -3.54 4.15
CA ASP A 150 16.71 -3.38 4.70
C ASP A 150 15.69 -4.27 3.98
N VAL A 151 15.81 -4.37 2.64
CA VAL A 151 14.97 -5.24 1.82
C VAL A 151 15.16 -6.71 2.20
N LYS A 152 16.41 -7.17 2.31
CA LYS A 152 16.72 -8.56 2.69
C LYS A 152 16.28 -8.90 4.10
N ALA A 153 16.51 -8.01 5.06
CA ALA A 153 16.11 -8.22 6.46
C ALA A 153 14.59 -8.41 6.58
N GLN A 154 13.80 -7.70 5.77
CA GLN A 154 12.35 -7.83 5.75
C GLN A 154 11.83 -9.01 4.92
N GLU A 155 12.57 -9.48 3.90
CA GLU A 155 12.23 -10.69 3.13
C GLU A 155 12.37 -11.99 3.94
N VAL A 156 13.32 -12.04 4.88
CA VAL A 156 13.47 -13.18 5.80
C VAL A 156 12.20 -13.43 6.62
N PHE A 157 11.47 -12.37 7.01
CA PHE A 157 10.19 -12.51 7.70
C PHE A 157 9.05 -13.02 6.80
N VAL A 158 9.13 -12.82 5.48
CA VAL A 158 8.13 -13.32 4.53
C VAL A 158 8.30 -14.81 4.27
N LEU A 159 9.56 -15.25 4.09
CA LEU A 159 9.92 -16.65 3.85
C LEU A 159 9.67 -17.56 5.06
N LEU A 160 9.67 -17.01 6.28
CA LEU A 160 9.46 -17.76 7.52
C LEU A 160 7.98 -17.94 7.92
N GLY A 161 7.00 -17.53 7.09
CA GLY A 161 5.60 -17.58 7.55
C GLY A 161 4.44 -17.51 6.56
N ILE A 162 4.63 -17.39 5.24
CA ILE A 162 3.48 -17.41 4.29
C ILE A 162 3.87 -18.11 2.96
N PRO A 163 3.28 -19.27 2.61
CA PRO A 163 3.37 -19.80 1.26
C PRO A 163 2.59 -18.91 0.29
N GLU A 164 3.09 -18.75 -0.94
CA GLU A 164 2.40 -18.11 -2.09
C GLU A 164 1.13 -18.88 -2.55
N ALA A 165 0.36 -19.48 -1.64
CA ALA A 165 -0.77 -20.33 -1.97
C ALA A 165 -2.07 -19.52 -2.10
N ASP A 166 -2.58 -19.48 -3.33
CA ASP A 166 -3.92 -19.08 -3.77
C ASP A 166 -4.58 -17.86 -3.09
N ASP A 167 -4.66 -16.79 -3.90
CA ASP A 167 -5.24 -15.44 -3.72
C ASP A 167 -6.68 -15.37 -3.15
N LYS A 168 -7.29 -16.48 -2.72
CA LYS A 168 -8.56 -16.52 -1.98
C LYS A 168 -8.40 -17.02 -0.54
N ARG A 169 -7.58 -18.04 -0.29
CA ARG A 169 -7.49 -18.70 1.02
C ARG A 169 -6.72 -17.88 2.04
N LEU A 170 -5.68 -17.15 1.59
CA LEU A 170 -4.91 -16.23 2.42
C LEU A 170 -5.74 -15.08 3.01
N PHE A 171 -6.76 -14.61 2.28
CA PHE A 171 -7.61 -13.52 2.72
C PHE A 171 -8.63 -13.93 3.80
N ASP A 172 -8.94 -15.24 3.91
CA ASP A 172 -9.82 -15.79 4.95
C ASP A 172 -9.06 -16.22 6.22
N SER A 173 -7.74 -16.41 6.14
CA SER A 173 -6.90 -17.00 7.19
C SER A 173 -6.10 -16.01 8.04
N TYR A 174 -5.94 -14.75 7.63
CA TYR A 174 -5.14 -13.73 8.35
C TYR A 174 -5.98 -12.65 9.06
N VAL A 175 -7.27 -12.92 9.31
CA VAL A 175 -8.17 -12.03 10.06
C VAL A 175 -9.04 -12.80 11.04
#